data_AF-A0A9X2YEA7-F1
#
_entry.id   AF-A0A9X2YEA7-F1
#
_cell.length_a   1.000
_cell.length_b   1.000
_cell.length_c   1.000
_cell.angle_alpha   90.00
_cell.angle_beta   90.00
_cell.angle_gamma   90.00
#
_symmetry.space_group_name_H-M   'P 1'
#
loop_
_entity.id
_entity.type
_entity.pdbx_description
1 polymer ?
#
loop_
_entity_poly.entity_id
_entity_poly.type
_entity_poly.pdbx_seq_one_letter_code
_entity_poly.pdbx_strand_id
1 'polypeptide(L)'
;MVREHSSLAQFRERLRQSRLDRGWSQADLAKHLADKGFGHIYPTTIAKIENRERTVRIDEAAAIADVLGTSVDALMGRTIDDDAELTYALRGLTSAAKRSAEQVQDIVRAIGQARDDIGAGDFSGRDLLQADVKRALQRLEAAQGALATVGQFERGMKPAPTPGEIGK
;
A
#
# COMPACT_ATOMS: atom_id res chain seq x y z
N MET A 1 -17.23 6.48 -38.50
CA MET A 1 -16.15 6.84 -37.56
C MET A 1 -16.75 6.85 -36.16
N VAL A 2 -16.51 5.81 -35.36
CA VAL A 2 -17.05 5.71 -33.99
C VAL A 2 -16.29 6.73 -33.14
N ARG A 3 -17.00 7.70 -32.54
CA ARG A 3 -16.41 8.65 -31.59
C ARG A 3 -15.89 7.88 -30.39
N GLU A 4 -14.59 7.93 -30.13
CA GLU A 4 -14.00 7.38 -28.90
C GLU A 4 -14.62 8.12 -27.70
N HIS A 5 -15.13 7.37 -26.73
CA HIS A 5 -15.64 7.96 -25.50
C HIS A 5 -14.46 8.62 -24.76
N SER A 6 -14.52 9.95 -24.58
CA SER A 6 -13.49 10.78 -23.95
C SER A 6 -12.92 10.18 -22.65
N SER A 7 -13.78 9.53 -21.85
CA SER A 7 -13.41 8.89 -20.59
C SER A 7 -12.48 7.68 -20.74
N LEU A 8 -12.65 6.84 -21.77
CA LEU A 8 -11.79 5.67 -21.96
C LEU A 8 -10.40 6.08 -22.46
N ALA A 9 -10.33 7.09 -23.32
CA ALA A 9 -9.06 7.68 -23.75
C ALA A 9 -8.29 8.24 -22.54
N GLN A 10 -9.00 8.95 -21.66
CA GLN A 10 -8.42 9.54 -20.46
C GLN A 10 -7.96 8.48 -19.44
N PHE A 11 -8.77 7.43 -19.25
CA PHE A 11 -8.40 6.27 -18.45
C PHE A 11 -7.07 5.66 -18.89
N ARG A 12 -6.91 5.42 -20.19
CA ARG A 12 -5.69 4.81 -20.76
C ARG A 12 -4.47 5.68 -20.55
N GLU A 13 -4.61 6.98 -20.79
CA GLU A 13 -3.51 7.93 -20.63
C GLU A 13 -3.07 8.02 -19.16
N ARG A 14 -4.02 8.19 -18.24
CA ARG A 14 -3.73 8.28 -16.80
C ARG A 14 -3.20 6.98 -16.22
N LEU A 15 -3.69 5.83 -16.68
CA LEU A 15 -3.12 4.52 -16.35
C LEU A 15 -1.65 4.45 -16.74
N ARG A 16 -1.33 4.79 -18.00
CA ARG A 16 0.04 4.75 -18.53
C ARG A 16 0.94 5.72 -17.76
N GLN A 17 0.51 6.96 -17.57
CA GLN A 17 1.25 7.97 -16.82
C GLN A 17 1.53 7.51 -15.39
N SER A 18 0.48 7.11 -14.65
CA SER A 18 0.61 6.66 -13.25
C SER A 18 1.59 5.51 -13.09
N ARG A 19 1.62 4.58 -14.07
CA ARG A 19 2.55 3.46 -14.10
C ARG A 19 3.99 3.94 -14.34
N LEU A 20 4.19 4.83 -15.31
CA LEU A 20 5.52 5.36 -15.65
C LEU A 20 6.09 6.25 -14.53
N ASP A 21 5.26 7.05 -13.86
CA ASP A 21 5.68 7.90 -12.73
C ASP A 21 6.21 7.08 -11.54
N ARG A 22 5.74 5.83 -11.40
CA ARG A 22 6.20 4.86 -10.40
C ARG A 22 7.39 4.03 -10.86
N GLY A 23 7.87 4.24 -12.08
CA GLY A 23 8.93 3.43 -12.70
C GLY A 23 8.48 2.00 -13.01
N TRP A 24 7.18 1.72 -13.06
CA TRP A 24 6.65 0.38 -13.27
C TRP A 24 6.60 0.03 -14.76
N SER A 25 6.98 -1.21 -15.09
CA SER A 25 6.65 -1.82 -16.38
C SER A 25 5.21 -2.34 -16.39
N GLN A 26 4.70 -2.72 -17.57
CA GLN A 26 3.41 -3.41 -17.68
C GLN A 26 3.40 -4.74 -16.89
N ALA A 27 4.56 -5.40 -16.78
CA ALA A 27 4.70 -6.62 -16.00
C ALA A 27 4.61 -6.36 -14.50
N ASP A 28 5.17 -5.25 -14.02
CA ASP A 28 5.10 -4.87 -12.60
C ASP A 28 3.65 -4.57 -12.19
N LEU A 29 2.90 -3.84 -13.01
CA LEU A 29 1.48 -3.58 -12.74
C LEU A 29 0.66 -4.88 -12.72
N ALA A 30 0.89 -5.80 -13.66
CA ALA A 30 0.23 -7.11 -13.65
C ALA A 30 0.56 -7.92 -12.39
N LYS A 31 1.82 -7.87 -11.94
CA LYS A 31 2.25 -8.51 -10.70
C LYS A 31 1.53 -7.94 -9.49
N HIS A 32 1.48 -6.61 -9.36
CA HIS A 32 0.77 -5.95 -8.26
C HIS A 32 -0.74 -6.26 -8.25
N LEU A 33 -1.35 -6.40 -9.42
CA LEU A 33 -2.75 -6.83 -9.55
C LEU A 33 -2.93 -8.29 -9.09
N ALA A 34 -2.02 -9.18 -9.49
CA ALA A 34 -2.04 -10.59 -9.06
C ALA A 34 -1.86 -10.71 -7.54
N ASP A 35 -0.95 -9.94 -6.94
CA ASP A 35 -0.73 -9.88 -5.49
C ASP A 35 -1.99 -9.43 -4.71
N LYS A 36 -2.90 -8.70 -5.37
CA LYS A 36 -4.22 -8.30 -4.83
C LYS A 36 -5.37 -9.24 -5.19
N GLY A 37 -5.09 -10.39 -5.79
CA GLY A 37 -6.11 -11.39 -6.18
C GLY A 37 -6.67 -11.23 -7.59
N PHE A 38 -6.15 -10.29 -8.40
CA PHE A 38 -6.58 -10.06 -9.78
C PHE A 38 -5.65 -10.75 -10.80
N GLY A 39 -5.37 -12.04 -10.58
CA GLY A 39 -4.42 -12.82 -11.38
C GLY A 39 -4.83 -13.09 -12.84
N HIS A 40 -6.01 -12.63 -13.27
CA HIS A 40 -6.48 -12.76 -14.66
C HIS A 40 -6.03 -11.58 -15.55
N ILE A 41 -5.45 -10.52 -14.98
CA ILE A 41 -4.97 -9.35 -15.71
C ILE A 41 -3.47 -9.52 -16.00
N TYR A 42 -3.15 -9.92 -17.22
CA TYR A 42 -1.78 -10.17 -17.66
C TYR A 42 -1.10 -8.91 -18.21
N PRO A 43 0.25 -8.87 -18.31
CA PRO A 43 0.98 -7.74 -18.90
C PRO A 43 0.50 -7.39 -20.31
N THR A 44 0.17 -8.41 -21.11
CA THR A 44 -0.39 -8.24 -22.47
C THR A 44 -1.80 -7.64 -22.45
N THR A 45 -2.61 -7.91 -21.43
CA THR A 45 -3.92 -7.28 -21.24
C THR A 45 -3.74 -5.78 -21.00
N ILE A 46 -2.78 -5.39 -20.15
CA ILE A 46 -2.45 -3.99 -19.88
C ILE A 46 -1.96 -3.31 -21.16
N ALA A 47 -1.06 -3.95 -21.91
CA ALA A 47 -0.57 -3.42 -23.19
C ALA A 47 -1.70 -3.15 -24.18
N LYS A 48 -2.64 -4.10 -24.34
CA LYS A 48 -3.81 -3.94 -25.20
C LYS A 48 -4.74 -2.81 -24.75
N ILE A 49 -4.87 -2.61 -23.44
CA ILE A 49 -5.62 -1.47 -22.89
C ILE A 49 -4.93 -0.15 -23.25
N GLU A 50 -3.63 -0.02 -22.96
CA GLU A 50 -2.84 1.19 -23.23
C GLU A 50 -2.81 1.53 -24.74
N ASN A 51 -2.71 0.52 -25.61
CA ASN A 51 -2.63 0.67 -27.07
C ASN A 51 -3.99 0.81 -27.77
N ARG A 52 -5.09 0.91 -27.01
CA ARG A 52 -6.47 1.02 -27.54
C ARG A 52 -7.00 -0.21 -28.27
N GLU A 53 -6.33 -1.35 -28.14
CA GLU A 53 -6.71 -2.63 -28.75
C GLU A 53 -7.81 -3.35 -27.96
N ARG A 54 -8.13 -2.89 -26.75
CA ARG A 54 -9.14 -3.50 -25.87
C ARG A 54 -9.86 -2.46 -24.98
N THR A 55 -11.13 -2.74 -24.67
CA THR A 55 -11.92 -2.02 -23.65
C THR A 55 -11.62 -2.55 -22.24
N VAL A 56 -11.79 -1.70 -21.24
CA VAL A 56 -11.56 -2.06 -19.83
C VAL A 56 -12.89 -2.42 -19.19
N ARG A 57 -12.96 -3.55 -18.50
CA ARG A 57 -14.14 -3.91 -17.71
C ARG A 57 -14.17 -3.14 -16.39
N ILE A 58 -15.34 -2.97 -15.79
CA ILE A 58 -15.51 -2.15 -14.57
C ILE A 58 -14.71 -2.74 -13.39
N ASP A 59 -14.71 -4.05 -13.23
CA ASP A 59 -13.94 -4.78 -12.23
C ASP A 59 -12.43 -4.61 -12.43
N GLU A 60 -11.95 -4.67 -13.68
CA GLU A 60 -10.55 -4.39 -14.03
C GLU A 60 -10.16 -2.95 -13.72
N ALA A 61 -11.03 -1.98 -14.05
CA ALA A 61 -10.79 -0.57 -13.77
C ALA A 61 -10.71 -0.30 -12.26
N ALA A 62 -11.60 -0.90 -11.47
CA ALA A 62 -11.57 -0.80 -10.01
C ALA A 62 -10.28 -1.40 -9.42
N ALA A 63 -9.90 -2.60 -9.87
CA ALA A 63 -8.67 -3.25 -9.43
C ALA A 63 -7.41 -2.42 -9.74
N ILE A 64 -7.34 -1.85 -10.96
CA ILE A 64 -6.25 -0.97 -11.38
C ILE A 64 -6.19 0.29 -10.50
N ALA A 65 -7.34 0.92 -10.25
CA ALA A 65 -7.42 2.10 -9.39
C ALA A 65 -6.90 1.80 -7.97
N ASP A 66 -7.32 0.66 -7.39
CA ASP A 66 -6.86 0.21 -6.09
C ASP A 66 -5.36 -0.08 -6.03
N VAL A 67 -4.77 -0.66 -7.08
CA VAL A 67 -3.31 -0.89 -7.16
C VAL A 67 -2.55 0.42 -7.30
N LEU A 68 -3.06 1.35 -8.10
CA LEU A 68 -2.43 2.66 -8.30
C LEU A 68 -2.63 3.61 -7.12
N GLY A 69 -3.56 3.32 -6.21
CA GLY A 69 -3.86 4.19 -5.09
C GLY A 69 -4.65 5.44 -5.52
N THR A 70 -5.52 5.32 -6.52
CA THR A 70 -6.41 6.38 -7.00
C THR A 70 -7.84 5.85 -7.20
N SER A 71 -8.77 6.69 -7.65
CA SER A 71 -10.14 6.28 -7.98
C SER A 71 -10.34 6.02 -9.47
N VAL A 72 -11.37 5.24 -9.82
CA VAL A 72 -11.76 5.02 -11.23
C VAL A 72 -12.17 6.33 -11.90
N ASP A 73 -12.89 7.20 -11.18
CA ASP A 73 -13.27 8.52 -11.67
C ASP A 73 -12.05 9.40 -11.97
N ALA A 74 -11.04 9.37 -11.09
CA ALA A 74 -9.77 10.06 -11.33
C ALA A 74 -9.05 9.49 -12.56
N LEU A 75 -9.01 8.17 -12.76
CA LEU A 75 -8.44 7.60 -13.99
C LEU A 75 -9.24 8.04 -15.23
N MET A 76 -10.57 8.14 -15.12
CA MET A 76 -11.42 8.65 -16.20
C MET A 76 -11.33 10.16 -16.40
N GLY A 77 -10.48 10.85 -15.63
CA GLY A 77 -10.27 12.30 -15.66
C GLY A 77 -11.52 13.12 -15.37
N ARG A 78 -12.48 12.52 -14.67
CA ARG A 78 -13.50 13.30 -13.97
C ARG A 78 -12.76 13.98 -12.83
N THR A 79 -12.70 15.32 -12.86
CA THR A 79 -12.27 16.10 -11.70
C THR A 79 -13.27 15.82 -10.59
N ILE A 80 -12.93 14.84 -9.75
CA ILE A 80 -13.41 14.90 -8.38
C ILE A 80 -12.59 16.00 -7.74
N ASP A 81 -13.27 16.86 -6.98
CA ASP A 81 -12.71 17.79 -6.01
C ASP A 81 -11.34 17.28 -5.49
N ASP A 82 -10.29 18.11 -5.52
CA ASP A 82 -8.93 17.74 -5.06
C ASP A 82 -8.98 17.08 -3.66
N ASP A 83 -9.99 17.45 -2.88
CA ASP A 83 -10.33 16.90 -1.59
C ASP A 83 -10.67 15.39 -1.58
N ALA A 84 -11.31 14.88 -2.63
CA ALA A 84 -11.64 13.47 -2.76
C ALA A 84 -10.45 12.62 -3.18
N GLU A 85 -9.57 13.14 -4.05
CA GLU A 85 -8.32 12.47 -4.41
C GLU A 85 -7.39 12.36 -3.19
N LEU A 86 -7.24 13.44 -2.43
CA LEU A 86 -6.53 13.42 -1.16
C LEU A 86 -7.15 12.44 -0.17
N THR A 87 -8.48 12.40 -0.06
CA THR A 87 -9.17 11.46 0.84
C THR A 87 -8.92 10.00 0.46
N TYR A 88 -8.92 9.68 -0.84
CA TYR A 88 -8.60 8.34 -1.31
C TYR A 88 -7.14 7.97 -1.01
N ALA A 89 -6.20 8.87 -1.33
CA ALA A 89 -4.78 8.66 -1.06
C ALA A 89 -4.50 8.44 0.45
N LEU A 90 -5.13 9.25 1.32
CA LEU A 90 -5.04 9.11 2.77
C LEU A 90 -5.57 7.76 3.25
N ARG A 91 -6.73 7.32 2.74
CA ARG A 91 -7.29 6.00 3.07
C ARG A 91 -6.35 4.87 2.64
N GLY A 92 -5.74 4.99 1.46
CA GLY A 92 -4.75 4.03 0.96
C GLY A 92 -3.53 3.93 1.89
N LEU A 93 -2.99 5.08 2.30
CA LEU A 93 -1.85 5.18 3.21
C LEU A 93 -2.15 4.58 4.59
N THR A 94 -3.27 4.98 5.22
CA THR A 94 -3.62 4.49 6.57
C THR A 94 -3.90 2.99 6.57
N SER A 95 -4.58 2.49 5.53
CA SER A 95 -4.84 1.06 5.36
C SER A 95 -3.55 0.25 5.16
N ALA A 96 -2.60 0.78 4.37
CA ALA A 96 -1.30 0.15 4.17
C ALA A 96 -0.49 0.13 5.47
N ALA A 97 -0.45 1.26 6.20
CA ALA A 97 0.25 1.36 7.47
C ALA A 97 -0.30 0.39 8.53
N LYS A 98 -1.63 0.25 8.63
CA LYS A 98 -2.27 -0.71 9.54
C LYS A 98 -1.87 -2.15 9.23
N ARG A 99 -1.98 -2.58 7.96
CA ARG A 99 -1.57 -3.94 7.55
C ARG A 99 -0.09 -4.20 7.81
N SER A 100 0.77 -3.22 7.53
CA SER A 100 2.21 -3.35 7.81
C SER A 100 2.49 -3.45 9.31
N ALA A 101 1.77 -2.71 10.16
CA ALA A 101 1.92 -2.81 11.61
C ALA A 101 1.53 -4.20 12.13
N GLU A 102 0.42 -4.77 11.63
CA GLU A 102 -0.01 -6.14 11.95
C GLU A 102 1.04 -7.17 11.52
N GLN A 103 1.56 -7.07 10.30
CA GLN A 103 2.62 -7.96 9.79
C GLN A 103 3.90 -7.88 10.63
N VAL A 104 4.35 -6.68 10.99
CA VAL A 104 5.54 -6.50 11.83
C VAL A 104 5.30 -7.09 13.23
N GLN A 105 4.10 -6.93 13.80
CA GLN A 105 3.76 -7.53 15.08
C GLN A 105 3.85 -9.06 15.04
N ASP A 106 3.39 -9.69 13.96
CA ASP A 106 3.49 -11.14 13.80
C ASP A 106 4.95 -11.60 13.68
N ILE A 107 5.81 -10.83 12.98
CA ILE A 107 7.25 -11.10 12.90
C ILE A 107 7.90 -10.99 14.29
N VAL A 108 7.59 -9.94 15.05
CA VAL A 108 8.09 -9.76 16.43
C VAL A 108 7.71 -10.95 17.30
N ARG A 109 6.44 -11.39 17.22
CA ARG A 109 5.93 -12.52 17.98
C ARG A 109 6.65 -13.82 17.61
N ALA A 110 6.88 -14.07 16.31
CA ALA A 110 7.59 -15.24 15.82
C ALA A 110 9.07 -15.26 16.26
N ILE A 111 9.79 -14.15 16.14
CA ILE A 111 11.19 -14.04 16.58
C ILE A 111 11.31 -14.19 18.10
N GLY A 112 10.38 -13.60 18.86
CA GLY A 112 10.33 -13.73 20.32
C GLY A 112 10.16 -15.18 20.76
N GLN A 113 9.23 -15.92 20.15
CA GLN A 113 9.04 -17.34 20.43
C GLN A 113 10.30 -18.16 20.11
N ALA A 114 10.88 -17.97 18.92
CA ALA A 114 12.09 -18.69 18.52
C ALA A 114 13.28 -18.42 19.47
N ARG A 115 13.41 -17.17 19.95
CA ARG A 115 14.42 -16.80 20.96
C ARG A 115 14.23 -17.57 22.26
N ASP A 116 12.99 -17.66 22.72
CA ASP A 116 12.66 -18.31 23.99
C ASP A 116 12.87 -19.84 23.90
N ASP A 117 12.54 -20.44 22.75
CA ASP A 117 12.81 -21.85 22.45
C ASP A 117 14.34 -22.15 22.41
N ILE A 118 15.13 -21.26 21.81
CA ILE A 118 16.60 -21.37 21.76
C ILE A 118 17.24 -21.15 23.14
N GLY A 119 16.61 -20.37 24.02
CA GLY A 119 17.12 -20.00 25.34
C GLY A 119 17.46 -21.19 26.25
N ALA A 120 16.96 -22.40 25.94
CA ALA A 120 17.28 -23.63 26.65
C ALA A 120 18.61 -24.29 26.21
N GLY A 121 19.18 -23.95 25.04
CA GLY A 121 20.39 -24.58 24.50
C GLY A 121 21.68 -23.82 24.81
N ASP A 122 22.75 -24.55 25.16
CA ASP A 122 24.10 -24.00 25.27
C ASP A 122 24.88 -24.28 23.96
N PHE A 123 25.38 -23.23 23.32
CA PHE A 123 26.13 -23.31 22.06
C PHE A 123 27.04 -22.10 21.86
N SER A 124 28.11 -22.30 21.08
CA SER A 124 29.06 -21.24 20.76
C SER A 124 28.39 -20.10 19.96
N GLY A 125 28.59 -18.85 20.40
CA GLY A 125 28.00 -17.67 19.77
C GLY A 125 26.61 -17.29 20.28
N ARG A 126 26.10 -17.96 21.32
CA ARG A 126 24.80 -17.66 21.94
C ARG A 126 24.64 -16.18 22.31
N ASP A 127 25.62 -15.59 22.99
CA ASP A 127 25.53 -14.19 23.45
C ASP A 127 25.45 -13.19 22.29
N LEU A 128 26.19 -13.45 21.21
CA LEU A 128 26.15 -12.63 19.99
C LEU A 128 24.77 -12.72 19.34
N LEU A 129 24.23 -13.94 19.17
CA LEU A 129 22.90 -14.15 18.64
C LEU A 129 21.83 -13.46 19.50
N GLN A 130 21.91 -13.58 20.83
CA GLN A 130 20.98 -12.93 21.75
C GLN A 130 21.03 -11.41 21.64
N ALA A 131 22.22 -10.82 21.52
CA ALA A 131 22.39 -9.39 21.32
C ALA A 131 21.80 -8.93 19.98
N ASP A 132 22.01 -9.68 18.90
CA ASP A 132 21.45 -9.38 17.57
C ASP A 132 19.93 -9.49 17.55
N VAL A 133 19.37 -10.58 18.11
CA VAL A 133 17.92 -10.77 18.23
C VAL A 133 17.29 -9.64 19.05
N LYS A 134 17.90 -9.25 20.17
CA LYS A 134 17.43 -8.12 20.98
C LYS A 134 17.38 -6.82 20.17
N ARG A 135 18.44 -6.51 19.42
CA ARG A 135 18.49 -5.31 18.55
C ARG A 135 17.43 -5.37 17.44
N ALA A 136 17.21 -6.53 16.84
CA ALA A 136 16.21 -6.71 15.79
C ALA A 136 14.79 -6.47 16.33
N LEU A 137 14.44 -7.10 17.46
CA LEU A 137 13.14 -6.94 18.11
C LEU A 137 12.85 -5.47 18.45
N GLN A 138 13.82 -4.77 19.05
CA GLN A 138 13.67 -3.33 19.38
C GLN A 138 13.36 -2.47 18.15
N ARG A 139 14.01 -2.73 17.01
CA ARG A 139 13.77 -1.98 15.77
C ARG A 139 12.41 -2.30 15.16
N LEU A 140 12.00 -3.56 15.20
CA LEU A 140 10.70 -4.00 14.68
C LEU A 140 9.55 -3.43 15.53
N GLU A 141 9.68 -3.42 16.86
CA GLU A 141 8.70 -2.79 17.76
C GLU A 141 8.57 -1.28 17.49
N ALA A 142 9.70 -0.58 17.33
CA ALA A 142 9.68 0.85 16.98
C ALA A 142 9.00 1.10 15.62
N ALA A 143 9.27 0.27 14.61
CA ALA A 143 8.63 0.36 13.30
C ALA A 143 7.12 0.08 13.39
N GLN A 144 6.72 -0.94 14.17
CA GLN A 144 5.32 -1.26 14.39
C GLN A 144 4.57 -0.09 15.04
N GLY A 145 5.14 0.54 16.07
CA GLY A 145 4.55 1.71 16.72
C GLY A 145 4.39 2.91 15.79
N ALA A 146 5.39 3.18 14.94
CA ALA A 146 5.33 4.23 13.95
C ALA A 146 4.23 3.96 12.88
N LEU A 147 4.16 2.72 12.38
CA LEU A 147 3.14 2.31 11.41
C LEU A 147 1.72 2.33 12.01
N ALA A 148 1.57 1.92 13.27
CA ALA A 148 0.29 1.99 13.96
C ALA A 148 -0.19 3.44 14.12
N THR A 149 0.72 4.37 14.45
CA THR A 149 0.44 5.81 14.51
C THR A 149 -0.07 6.35 13.17
N VAL A 150 0.58 6.00 12.07
CA VAL A 150 0.13 6.39 10.72
C VAL A 150 -1.23 5.75 10.38
N GLY A 151 -1.44 4.49 10.76
CA GLY A 151 -2.70 3.77 10.52
C GLY A 151 -3.90 4.33 11.29
N GLN A 152 -3.66 5.00 12.42
CA GLN A 152 -4.69 5.67 13.23
C GLN A 152 -4.97 7.11 12.80
N PHE A 153 -4.26 7.63 11.79
CA PHE A 153 -4.47 9.00 11.34
C PHE A 153 -5.89 9.19 10.77
N GLU A 154 -6.66 10.07 11.38
CA GLU A 154 -7.97 10.52 10.89
C GLU A 154 -7.89 11.97 10.41
N ARG A 155 -8.41 12.21 9.20
CA ARG A 155 -8.50 13.57 8.64
C ARG A 155 -9.49 14.38 9.49
N GLY A 156 -9.00 15.42 10.16
CA GLY A 156 -9.80 16.27 11.06
C GLY A 156 -9.62 15.99 12.56
N MET A 157 -8.75 15.05 12.93
CA MET A 157 -8.39 14.84 14.34
C MET A 157 -7.67 16.10 14.86
N LYS A 158 -8.25 16.81 15.83
CA LYS A 158 -7.52 17.85 16.57
C LYS A 158 -6.33 17.19 17.25
N PRO A 159 -5.13 17.79 17.21
CA PRO A 159 -4.00 17.28 17.98
C PRO A 159 -4.44 17.11 19.43
N ALA A 160 -4.04 15.99 20.06
CA ALA A 160 -4.30 15.79 21.47
C ALA A 160 -3.80 17.03 22.23
N PRO A 161 -4.61 17.61 23.14
CA PRO A 161 -4.20 18.79 23.87
C PRO A 161 -2.86 18.50 24.54
N THR A 162 -1.90 19.39 24.32
CA THR A 162 -0.59 19.26 24.96
C THR A 162 -0.78 19.33 26.48
N PRO A 163 0.10 18.72 27.29
CA PRO A 163 -0.03 18.72 28.76
C PRO A 163 -0.18 20.13 29.39
N GLY A 164 0.18 21.20 28.69
CA GLY A 164 -0.02 22.59 29.10
C GLY A 164 -1.42 23.18 28.84
N GLU A 165 -2.27 22.48 28.08
CA GLU A 165 -3.65 22.89 27.75
C GLU A 165 -4.69 22.24 28.67
N ILE A 166 -4.29 21.25 29.47
CA ILE A 166 -5.17 20.50 30.39
C ILE A 166 -5.31 21.18 31.77
N GLY A 167 -4.76 22.39 31.92
CA GLY A 167 -4.61 23.08 33.21
C GLY A 167 -4.92 24.57 33.20
N LYS A 168 -5.88 25.02 32.38
CA LYS A 168 -6.48 26.36 32.49
C LYS A 168 -7.99 26.29 32.59
#